data_AF-X0WEB7-F1
#
_entry.id   AF-X0WEB7-F1
#
_cell.length_a   1.000
_cell.length_b   1.000
_cell.length_c   1.000
_cell.angle_alpha   90.00
_cell.angle_beta   90.00
_cell.angle_gamma   90.00
#
_symmetry.space_group_name_H-M   'P 1'
#
loop_
_entity.id
_entity.type
_entity.pdbx_description
1 polymer ?
#
loop_
_entity_poly.entity_id
_entity_poly.type
_entity_poly.pdbx_seq_one_letter_code
_entity_poly.pdbx_strand_id
1 'polypeptide(L)' 'MDYPFLYSIWQRNYYEHIIRNERELNRIREYIQNNPLRWQFDRENLEGKPDKIEEKFWKGFI' A
#
# COMPACT_ATOMS: atom_id res chain seq x y z
N MET A 1 37.25 5.02 4.78
CA MET A 1 36.15 4.17 5.25
C MET A 1 34.87 4.88 4.89
N ASP A 2 34.25 4.44 3.80
CA ASP A 2 33.05 5.02 3.21
C ASP A 2 31.82 4.53 4.00
N TYR A 3 31.05 5.44 4.56
CA TYR A 3 29.81 5.11 5.29
C TYR A 3 28.66 4.90 4.28
N PRO A 4 28.15 3.67 4.08
CA PRO A 4 27.24 3.35 2.97
C PRO A 4 25.76 3.66 3.27
N PHE A 5 25.46 4.56 4.21
CA PHE A 5 24.11 4.79 4.72
C PHE A 5 23.45 6.08 4.22
N LEU A 6 23.67 6.43 2.95
CA LEU A 6 22.96 7.55 2.30
C LEU A 6 21.60 7.14 1.69
N TYR A 7 21.00 6.04 2.15
CA TYR A 7 19.65 5.67 1.77
C TYR A 7 18.68 6.10 2.86
N SER A 8 17.78 7.01 2.50
CA SER A 8 16.63 7.36 3.35
C SER A 8 15.83 6.09 3.63
N ILE A 9 15.62 5.80 4.91
CA ILE A 9 14.76 4.68 5.37
C ILE A 9 13.32 4.89 4.88
N TRP A 10 12.92 6.16 4.72
CA TRP A 10 11.60 6.53 4.25
C TRP A 10 11.56 6.58 2.73
N GLN A 11 10.52 5.95 2.17
CA GLN A 11 10.08 6.24 0.82
C GLN A 11 9.60 7.71 0.74
N ARG A 12 9.79 8.34 -0.42
CA ARG A 12 9.37 9.73 -0.62
C ARG A 12 7.83 9.79 -0.67
N ASN A 13 7.25 10.72 0.10
CA ASN A 13 5.80 10.92 0.28
C ASN A 13 5.11 9.78 1.06
N TYR A 14 3.82 9.95 1.34
CA TYR A 14 2.96 8.97 1.98
C TYR A 14 1.56 9.02 1.36
N TYR A 15 0.80 7.93 1.48
CA TYR A 15 -0.60 7.87 1.08
C TYR A 15 -1.48 8.41 2.21
N GLU A 16 -2.40 9.32 1.89
CA GLU A 16 -3.40 9.88 2.81
C GLU A 16 -4.80 9.66 2.23
N HIS A 17 -5.75 9.26 3.08
CA HIS A 17 -7.17 9.17 2.73
C HIS A 17 -8.05 9.46 3.94
N ILE A 18 -9.03 10.37 3.80
CA ILE A 18 -10.02 10.66 4.86
C ILE A 18 -11.15 9.64 4.77
N ILE A 19 -11.32 8.84 5.81
CA ILE A 19 -12.41 7.86 5.92
C ILE A 19 -13.71 8.58 6.31
N ARG A 20 -14.71 8.58 5.42
CA ARG A 20 -15.95 9.38 5.61
C ARG A 20 -17.14 8.59 6.14
N ASN A 21 -17.06 7.26 6.13
CA ASN A 21 -18.14 6.38 6.54
C ASN A 21 -17.63 5.01 6.99
N GLU A 22 -18.50 4.25 7.65
CA GLU A 22 -18.20 2.92 8.19
C GLU A 22 -17.83 1.90 7.09
N ARG A 23 -18.43 2.01 5.90
CA ARG A 23 -18.14 1.10 4.78
C ARG A 23 -16.69 1.24 4.31
N GLU A 24 -16.19 2.47 4.18
CA GLU A 24 -14.78 2.73 3.87
C GLU A 24 -13.85 2.22 4.96
N LEU A 25 -14.21 2.47 6.23
CA LEU A 25 -13.45 2.01 7.38
C LEU A 25 -13.25 0.49 7.37
N ASN A 26 -14.31 -0.26 7.14
CA ASN A 26 -14.26 -1.72 7.12
C ASN A 26 -13.43 -2.25 5.95
N ARG A 27 -13.52 -1.63 4.77
CA ARG A 27 -12.70 -2.00 3.60
C ARG A 27 -11.21 -1.75 3.85
N ILE A 28 -10.84 -0.63 4.47
CA ILE A 28 -9.44 -0.32 4.78
C ILE A 28 -8.89 -1.27 5.86
N ARG A 29 -9.69 -1.59 6.89
CA ARG A 29 -9.29 -2.58 7.91
C ARG A 29 -9.02 -3.96 7.31
N GLU A 30 -9.92 -4.42 6.44
CA GLU A 30 -9.76 -5.68 5.72
C GLU A 30 -8.49 -5.66 4.85
N TYR A 31 -8.21 -4.55 4.15
CA TYR A 31 -6.98 -4.40 3.39
C TYR A 31 -5.74 -4.52 4.27
N ILE A 32 -5.68 -3.79 5.39
CA ILE A 32 -4.52 -3.83 6.31
C ILE A 32 -4.28 -5.25 6.82
N GLN A 33 -5.34 -5.98 7.20
CA GLN A 33 -5.23 -7.36 7.67
C GLN A 33 -4.72 -8.31 6.59
N ASN A 34 -5.15 -8.13 5.34
CA ASN A 34 -4.80 -9.03 4.24
C ASN A 34 -3.52 -8.63 3.49
N ASN A 35 -3.03 -7.40 3.66
CA ASN A 35 -1.86 -6.88 2.93
C ASN A 35 -0.61 -7.79 3.03
N PRO A 36 -0.23 -8.32 4.21
CA PRO A 36 0.91 -9.22 4.31
C PRO A 36 0.78 -10.47 3.44
N LEU A 37 -0.44 -11.03 3.32
CA LEU A 37 -0.72 -12.21 2.51
C LEU A 37 -0.75 -11.89 1.01
N ARG A 38 -0.96 -10.62 0.67
CA ARG A 38 -1.12 -10.14 -0.71
C ARG A 38 0.09 -9.37 -1.24
N TRP A 39 1.19 -9.30 -0.49
CA TRP A 39 2.38 -8.54 -0.86
C TRP A 39 2.94 -8.84 -2.26
N GLN A 40 2.80 -10.07 -2.76
CA GLN A 40 3.22 -10.45 -4.12
C GLN A 40 2.45 -9.73 -5.24
N PHE A 41 1.30 -9.13 -4.92
CA PHE A 41 0.47 -8.35 -5.85
C PHE A 41 0.55 -6.85 -5.58
N ASP A 42 1.28 -6.41 -4.56
CA ASP A 42 1.41 -4.99 -4.22
C ASP A 42 2.26 -4.27 -5.27
N ARG A 43 1.92 -3.02 -5.57
CA ARG A 43 2.64 -2.19 -6.55
C ARG A 43 3.99 -1.68 -6.05
N GLU A 44 4.16 -1.56 -4.73
CA GLU A 44 5.41 -1.09 -4.10
C GLU A 44 6.39 -2.26 -3.90
N ASN A 45 5.97 -3.49 -4.16
CA ASN A 45 6.85 -4.63 -4.26
C ASN A 45 7.55 -4.62 -5.62
N LEU A 46 8.89 -4.55 -5.61
CA LEU A 46 9.71 -4.52 -6.83
C LEU A 46 9.51 -5.75 -7.73
N GLU A 47 9.14 -6.90 -7.14
CA GLU A 47 8.83 -8.14 -7.85
C GLU A 47 7.31 -8.37 -7.98
N GLY A 48 6.52 -7.43 -7.47
CA GLY A 48 5.07 -7.51 -7.41
C GLY A 48 4.42 -7.50 -8.78
N LYS A 49 3.31 -8.23 -8.91
CA LYS A 49 2.47 -8.23 -10.11
C LYS A 49 1.04 -7.86 -9.73
N PRO A 50 0.66 -6.57 -9.80
CA PRO A 50 -0.68 -6.14 -9.47
C PRO A 50 -1.74 -6.93 -10.21
N ASP A 51 -2.71 -7.45 -9.45
CA ASP A 51 -3.89 -8.09 -10.01
C ASP A 51 -5.03 -7.09 -10.15
N LYS A 52 -6.11 -7.51 -10.81
CA LYS A 52 -7.30 -6.67 -11.00
C LYS A 52 -7.97 -6.28 -9.67
N ILE A 53 -7.71 -7.03 -8.59
CA ILE A 53 -8.27 -6.75 -7.26
C ILE A 53 -7.54 -5.55 -6.67
N GLU A 54 -6.21 -5.56 -6.69
CA GLU A 54 -5.35 -4.48 -6.22
C GLU A 54 -5.63 -3.17 -6.97
N GLU A 55 -5.70 -3.24 -8.30
CA GLU A 55 -6.03 -2.06 -9.12
C GLU A 55 -7.41 -1.48 -8.81
N LYS A 56 -8.40 -2.35 -8.61
CA LYS A 56 -9.79 -1.93 -8.35
C LYS A 56 -9.97 -1.41 -6.93
N PHE A 57 -9.22 -1.92 -5.97
CA PHE A 57 -9.29 -1.50 -4.58
C PHE A 57 -9.01 0.00 -4.48
N TRP A 58 -7.85 0.45 -4.97
CA TRP A 58 -7.43 1.85 -4.88
C TRP A 58 -8.21 2.81 -5.77
N LYS A 59 -8.68 2.36 -6.95
CA LYS A 59 -9.61 3.13 -7.79
C LYS A 59 -10.95 3.45 -7.10
N GLY A 60 -11.29 2.73 -6.03
CA GLY A 60 -12.50 2.98 -5.26
C GLY A 60 -12.34 4.01 -4.13
N PHE A 61 -11.14 4.53 -3.90
CA PHE A 61 -10.82 5.53 -2.87
C PHE A 61 -10.32 6.87 -3.45
N ILE A 62 -9.93 6.88 -4.74
CA ILE A 62 -9.61 8.08 -5.53
C ILE A 62 -10.90 8.57 -6.20
#